data_AF-A0A2S9G3D0-F1
#
_entry.id   AF-A0A2S9G3D0-F1
#
_cell.length_a   1.000
_cell.length_b   1.000
_cell.length_c   1.000
_cell.angle_alpha   90.00
_cell.angle_beta   90.00
_cell.angle_gamma   90.00
#
_symmetry.space_group_name_H-M   'P 1'
#
loop_
_entity.id
_entity.type
_entity.pdbx_description
1 polymer ?
#
loop_
_entity_poly.entity_id
_entity_poly.type
_entity_poly.pdbx_seq_one_letter_code
_entity_poly.pdbx_strand_id
1 'polypeptide(L)'
;TSDEVTVTDAALRKIAADYTREPGVRQFERLLAKALRKAATKLGTEAGTADDVTSLVIDAPDLVDYLGRPRFTPESFERTAVPG
;
A
#
# COMPACT_ATOMS: atom_id res chain seq x y z
N THR A 1 10.96 14.29 -9.10
CA THR A 1 11.02 13.32 -7.99
C THR A 1 9.75 13.21 -7.16
N SER A 2 8.84 14.20 -7.15
CA SER A 2 7.50 14.01 -6.53
C SER A 2 6.41 13.56 -7.52
N ASP A 3 6.66 13.68 -8.83
CA ASP A 3 5.63 13.40 -9.85
C ASP A 3 5.61 11.94 -10.33
N GLU A 4 6.60 11.14 -9.93
CA GLU A 4 6.78 9.77 -10.44
C GLU A 4 5.93 8.74 -9.69
N VAL A 5 5.65 8.96 -8.40
CA VAL A 5 4.84 8.03 -7.59
C VAL A 5 3.91 8.80 -6.65
N THR A 6 2.61 8.54 -6.77
CA THR A 6 1.58 9.02 -5.84
C THR A 6 0.98 7.85 -5.07
N VAL A 7 0.86 7.97 -3.75
CA VAL A 7 0.16 6.99 -2.91
C VAL A 7 -1.12 7.64 -2.40
N THR A 8 -2.27 7.02 -2.64
CA THR A 8 -3.56 7.61 -2.24
C THR A 8 -3.77 7.53 -0.72
N ASP A 9 -4.56 8.45 -0.17
CA ASP A 9 -5.02 8.38 1.22
C ASP A 9 -5.72 7.05 1.53
N ALA A 10 -6.47 6.51 0.57
CA ALA A 10 -7.16 5.23 0.72
C ALA A 10 -6.15 4.08 0.88
N ALA A 11 -5.08 4.08 0.08
CA ALA A 11 -3.98 3.15 0.23
C ALA A 11 -3.29 3.29 1.60
N LEU A 12 -2.97 4.51 2.02
CA LEU A 12 -2.34 4.75 3.33
C LEU A 12 -3.22 4.26 4.48
N ARG A 13 -4.52 4.58 4.47
CA ARG A 13 -5.48 4.10 5.49
C ARG A 13 -5.56 2.58 5.51
N LYS A 14 -5.58 1.94 4.33
CA LYS A 14 -5.64 0.48 4.21
C LYS A 14 -4.37 -0.20 4.71
N ILE A 15 -3.17 0.37 4.49
CA ILE A 15 -1.92 -0.13 5.08
C ILE A 15 -2.00 -0.08 6.62
N ALA A 16 -2.43 1.05 7.18
CA ALA A 16 -2.55 1.20 8.62
C ALA A 16 -3.56 0.19 9.21
N ALA A 17 -4.73 0.04 8.59
CA ALA A 17 -5.80 -0.82 9.10
C ALA A 17 -5.52 -2.33 8.93
N ASP A 18 -5.07 -2.75 7.75
CA ASP A 18 -5.12 -4.17 7.37
C ASP A 18 -3.72 -4.82 7.32
N TYR A 19 -2.64 -4.03 7.37
CA TYR A 19 -1.26 -4.52 7.26
C TYR A 19 -0.40 -4.26 8.49
N THR A 20 -0.87 -3.45 9.46
CA THR A 20 -0.14 -3.14 10.68
C THR A 20 -0.98 -3.39 11.94
N ARG A 21 -0.31 -3.81 13.02
CA ARG A 21 -0.88 -3.90 14.37
C ARG A 21 0.19 -3.52 15.38
N GLU A 22 0.47 -2.22 15.47
CA GLU A 22 1.52 -1.65 16.30
C GLU A 22 1.01 -0.34 16.94
N PRO A 23 1.39 0.00 18.18
CA PRO A 23 1.09 1.30 18.78
C PRO A 23 1.82 2.48 18.10
N GLY A 24 2.88 2.21 17.34
CA GLY A 24 3.65 3.17 16.55
C GLY A 24 3.57 2.87 15.04
N VAL A 25 4.47 3.49 14.27
CA VAL A 25 4.45 3.44 12.79
C VAL A 25 5.62 2.67 12.17
N ARG A 26 6.42 1.94 12.95
CA ARG A 26 7.62 1.28 12.40
C ARG A 26 7.28 0.25 11.34
N GLN A 27 6.25 -0.57 11.56
CA GLN A 27 5.76 -1.49 10.52
C GLN A 27 5.16 -0.74 9.33
N PHE A 28 4.42 0.34 9.57
CA PHE A 28 3.83 1.16 8.51
C PHE A 28 4.90 1.73 7.56
N GLU A 29 5.93 2.37 8.12
CA GLU A 29 7.05 2.94 7.36
C GLU A 29 7.79 1.86 6.57
N ARG A 30 8.01 0.67 7.17
CA ARG A 30 8.65 -0.46 6.49
C ARG A 30 7.85 -0.95 5.28
N LEU A 31 6.52 -1.00 5.41
CA LEU A 31 5.63 -1.40 4.32
C LEU A 31 5.58 -0.32 3.24
N LEU A 32 5.48 0.96 3.62
CA LEU A 32 5.52 2.07 2.66
C LEU A 32 6.83 2.07 1.86
N ALA A 33 7.97 1.91 2.53
CA ALA A 33 9.27 1.79 1.87
C ALA A 33 9.39 0.54 0.97
N LYS A 34 8.68 -0.55 1.29
CA LYS A 34 8.61 -1.73 0.41
C LYS A 34 7.79 -1.43 -0.85
N ALA A 35 6.62 -0.80 -0.71
CA ALA A 35 5.79 -0.41 -1.85
C ALA A 35 6.54 0.54 -2.79
N LEU A 36 7.17 1.59 -2.25
CA LEU A 36 7.94 2.55 -3.02
C LEU A 36 9.14 1.92 -3.74
N ARG A 37 9.88 1.01 -3.08
CA ARG A 37 10.96 0.27 -3.76
C ARG A 37 10.46 -0.53 -4.95
N LYS A 38 9.31 -1.20 -4.81
CA LYS A 38 8.71 -1.95 -5.92
C LYS A 38 8.18 -1.04 -7.02
N ALA A 39 7.60 0.11 -6.69
CA ALA A 39 7.18 1.12 -7.67
C ALA A 39 8.38 1.67 -8.47
N ALA A 40 9.49 2.00 -7.79
CA ALA A 40 10.72 2.43 -8.43
C ALA A 40 11.29 1.36 -9.38
N THR A 41 11.23 0.08 -9.00
CA THR A 41 11.63 -1.01 -9.90
C THR A 41 10.75 -1.06 -11.16
N LYS A 42 9.42 -0.97 -11.02
CA LYS A 42 8.50 -0.98 -12.17
C LYS A 42 8.79 0.17 -13.14
N LEU A 43 8.89 1.40 -12.62
CA LEU A 43 9.24 2.59 -13.42
C LEU A 43 10.58 2.42 -14.13
N GLY A 44 11.61 1.93 -13.41
CA GLY A 44 12.93 1.71 -14.00
C GLY A 44 12.97 0.61 -15.07
N THR A 45 12.11 -0.40 -14.98
CA THR A 45 12.01 -1.46 -16.01
C THR A 45 11.21 -1.06 -17.23
N GLU A 46 10.27 -0.13 -17.09
CA GLU A 46 9.41 0.33 -18.18
C GLU A 46 9.99 1.55 -18.91
N ALA A 47 11.01 2.20 -18.34
CA ALA A 47 11.73 3.31 -18.92
C ALA A 47 12.34 2.97 -20.30
N GLY A 48 11.93 3.71 -21.34
CA GLY A 48 12.37 3.54 -22.72
C GLY A 48 11.59 2.49 -23.51
N THR A 49 10.45 2.01 -23.00
CA THR A 49 9.51 1.16 -23.74
C THR A 49 8.44 2.00 -24.46
N ALA A 50 7.69 1.40 -25.40
CA ALA A 50 6.62 2.10 -26.11
C ALA A 50 5.49 2.57 -25.18
N ASP A 51 5.34 1.93 -24.02
CA ASP A 51 4.43 2.28 -22.93
C ASP A 51 5.21 2.94 -21.79
N ASP A 52 5.93 4.02 -22.09
CA ASP A 52 6.78 4.74 -21.13
C ASP A 52 5.93 5.29 -19.97
N VAL A 53 5.87 4.55 -18.86
CA VAL A 53 5.14 4.97 -17.66
C VAL A 53 6.00 5.96 -16.89
N THR A 54 5.66 7.25 -17.00
CA THR A 54 6.39 8.32 -16.31
C THR A 54 5.86 8.62 -14.91
N SER A 55 4.68 8.08 -14.55
CA SER A 55 4.06 8.29 -13.24
C SER A 55 3.19 7.09 -12.85
N LEU A 56 3.19 6.75 -11.56
CA LEU A 56 2.46 5.62 -11.00
C LEU A 56 1.62 6.04 -9.79
N VAL A 57 0.34 5.68 -9.80
CA VAL A 57 -0.56 5.84 -8.66
C VAL A 57 -0.74 4.50 -7.96
N ILE A 58 -0.50 4.46 -6.66
CA ILE A 58 -0.77 3.29 -5.80
C ILE A 58 -2.05 3.58 -5.02
N ASP A 59 -3.14 2.90 -5.40
CA ASP A 59 -4.41 2.94 -4.69
C ASP A 59 -4.63 1.68 -3.83
N ALA A 60 -5.70 1.68 -3.02
CA ALA A 60 -6.02 0.60 -2.09
C ALA A 60 -6.12 -0.80 -2.74
N PRO A 61 -6.69 -0.99 -3.94
CA PRO A 61 -6.72 -2.31 -4.61
C PRO A 61 -5.33 -2.81 -4.99
N ASP A 62 -4.43 -1.91 -5.35
CA ASP A 62 -3.09 -2.25 -5.86
C ASP A 62 -2.17 -2.80 -4.76
N LEU A 63 -2.49 -2.54 -3.48
CA LEU A 63 -1.67 -2.94 -2.34
C LEU A 63 -1.37 -4.44 -2.31
N VAL A 64 -2.23 -5.29 -2.87
CA VAL A 64 -1.97 -6.72 -2.97
C VAL A 64 -0.74 -7.01 -3.82
N ASP A 65 -0.58 -6.29 -4.92
CA ASP A 65 0.58 -6.42 -5.79
C ASP A 65 1.83 -5.89 -5.09
N TYR A 66 1.74 -4.79 -4.34
CA TYR A 66 2.91 -4.17 -3.72
C TYR A 66 3.37 -4.86 -2.43
N LEU A 67 2.43 -5.22 -1.57
CA LEU A 67 2.69 -5.65 -0.19
C LEU A 67 2.37 -7.14 0.03
N GLY A 68 1.52 -7.72 -0.81
CA GLY A 68 0.93 -9.05 -0.64
C GLY A 68 -0.46 -8.98 -0.03
N ARG A 69 -1.03 -10.14 0.31
CA ARG A 69 -2.34 -10.21 0.98
C ARG A 69 -2.31 -9.48 2.34
N PRO A 70 -3.39 -8.76 2.70
CA PRO A 70 -3.53 -8.18 4.03
C PRO A 70 -3.35 -9.23 5.13
N ARG A 71 -2.74 -8.83 6.23
CA ARG A 71 -2.39 -9.73 7.34
C ARG A 71 -3.40 -9.68 8.47
N PHE A 72 -4.06 -8.54 8.63
CA PHE A 72 -5.03 -8.27 9.67
C PHE A 72 -6.39 -8.07 9.03
N THR A 73 -7.41 -8.66 9.63
CA THR A 73 -8.81 -8.37 9.34
C THR A 73 -9.23 -7.17 10.18
N PRO A 74 -10.01 -6.22 9.64
CA PRO A 74 -10.54 -5.12 10.44
C PRO A 74 -11.43 -5.66 11.57
N GLU A 75 -11.01 -5.46 12.83
CA GLU A 75 -11.70 -5.91 14.05
C GLU A 75 -13.17 -5.42 14.16
N SER A 76 -13.54 -4.36 13.44
CA SER A 76 -14.86 -3.74 13.50
C SER A 76 -16.00 -4.65 13.02
N PHE A 77 -15.74 -5.67 12.20
CA PHE A 77 -16.77 -6.63 11.79
C PHE A 77 -17.15 -7.62 12.89
N GLU A 78 -16.24 -7.95 13.81
CA GLU A 78 -16.50 -8.95 14.85
C GLU A 78 -17.16 -8.36 16.10
N ARG A 79 -17.00 -7.05 16.36
CA ARG A 79 -17.51 -6.41 17.59
C ARG A 79 -19.00 -6.05 17.61
N THR A 80 -19.73 -6.25 16.51
CA THR A 80 -21.18 -6.00 16.44
C THR A 80 -22.01 -7.26 16.21
N ALA A 81 -21.37 -8.42 16.09
CA ALA A 81 -22.05 -9.68 15.78
C ALA A 81 -22.61 -10.41 17.01
N VAL A 82 -22.22 -10.02 18.23
CA VAL A 82 -22.71 -10.63 19.48
C VAL A 82 -23.30 -9.54 20.39
N PRO A 83 -24.62 -9.45 20.52
CA PRO A 83 -25.26 -8.72 21.59
C PRO A 83 -25.08 -9.51 22.90
N GLY A 84 -24.45 -8.89 23.91
CA GLY A 84 -24.52 -9.31 25.32
C GLY A 84 -23.90 -10.65 25.66
#